data_AF-A0A7K1DU57-F1
#
_entry.id   AF-A0A7K1DU57-F1
#
_cell.length_a   1.000
_cell.length_b   1.000
_cell.length_c   1.000
_cell.angle_alpha   90.00
_cell.angle_beta   90.00
_cell.angle_gamma   90.00
#
_symmetry.space_group_name_H-M   'P 1'
#
loop_
_entity.id
_entity.type
_entity.pdbx_description
1 polymer ?
#
loop_
_entity_poly.entity_id
_entity_poly.type
_entity_poly.pdbx_seq_one_letter_code
_entity_poly.pdbx_strand_id
1 'polypeptide(L)'
;MKTQLSLKNIEDALSEISEINYDGDTVLRLQRLGAVAVKDLMTQFAKAGTVDDYQLIALVLRRLTDLQVRDYAMGLTTADNLDLAFNFWHWLLQLAPTGLIAPVAAIFSTVAYESGETDLAQSSLDRSFADQIEYPLAKLLRRVYCAGWPAESFAAMRAELHPKVCASLFG
;
A
#
# COMPACT_ATOMS: atom_id res chain seq x y z
N MET A 1 -10.18 1.41 22.55
CA MET A 1 -9.01 1.65 23.42
C MET A 1 -7.70 1.18 22.76
N LYS A 2 -7.58 -0.08 22.29
CA LYS A 2 -6.37 -0.55 21.58
C LYS A 2 -6.00 0.30 20.35
N THR A 3 -6.97 0.66 19.51
CA THR A 3 -6.71 1.43 18.26
C THR A 3 -6.12 2.81 18.50
N GLN A 4 -6.51 3.52 19.55
CA GLN A 4 -5.96 4.85 19.87
C GLN A 4 -4.50 4.77 20.34
N LEU A 5 -4.16 3.73 21.13
CA LEU A 5 -2.78 3.52 21.57
C LEU A 5 -1.88 3.11 20.40
N SER A 6 -2.36 2.22 19.53
CA SER A 6 -1.63 1.83 18.32
C SER A 6 -1.39 3.03 17.40
N LEU A 7 -2.41 3.87 17.17
CA LEU A 7 -2.26 5.07 16.34
C LEU A 7 -1.20 6.02 16.90
N LYS A 8 -1.25 6.31 18.20
CA LYS A 8 -0.25 7.15 18.86
C LYS A 8 1.18 6.61 18.70
N ASN A 9 1.38 5.31 18.92
CA ASN A 9 2.70 4.70 18.78
C ASN A 9 3.22 4.76 17.33
N ILE A 10 2.32 4.65 16.34
CA ILE A 10 2.67 4.81 14.92
C ILE A 10 3.04 6.26 14.61
N GLU A 11 2.30 7.24 15.13
CA GLU A 11 2.60 8.66 14.97
C GLU A 11 3.94 9.04 15.60
N ASP A 12 4.22 8.53 16.81
CA ASP A 12 5.50 8.73 17.49
C ASP A 12 6.66 8.16 16.63
N ALA A 13 6.52 6.92 16.11
CA ALA A 13 7.50 6.31 15.22
C ALA A 13 7.67 7.07 13.89
N LEU A 14 6.57 7.57 13.29
CA LEU A 14 6.60 8.33 12.04
C LEU A 14 7.39 9.65 12.17
N SER A 15 7.45 10.24 13.36
CA SER A 15 8.21 11.46 13.63
C SER A 15 9.72 11.28 13.42
N GLU A 16 10.22 10.03 13.51
CA GLU A 16 11.63 9.67 13.34
C GLU A 16 11.97 9.34 11.88
N ILE A 17 10.97 9.19 11.01
CA ILE A 17 11.13 8.72 9.62
C ILE A 17 10.87 9.86 8.65
N SER A 18 11.95 10.36 8.04
CA SER A 18 11.86 11.38 6.99
C SER A 18 11.32 10.83 5.67
N GLU A 19 10.69 11.73 4.92
CA GLU A 19 10.36 11.52 3.52
C GLU A 19 11.62 11.30 2.67
N ILE A 20 11.46 10.70 1.50
CA ILE A 20 12.56 10.54 0.57
C ILE A 20 12.90 11.92 0.00
N ASN A 21 14.12 12.38 0.26
CA ASN A 21 14.66 13.54 -0.42
C ASN A 21 15.13 13.14 -1.82
N TYR A 22 14.38 13.53 -2.85
CA TYR A 22 14.67 13.20 -4.25
C TYR A 22 15.90 13.92 -4.82
N ASP A 23 16.37 14.99 -4.18
CA ASP A 23 17.60 15.69 -4.55
C ASP A 23 18.86 15.05 -3.93
N GLY A 24 18.67 14.02 -3.08
CA GLY A 24 19.75 13.31 -2.41
C GLY A 24 20.23 12.06 -3.15
N ASP A 25 21.37 11.52 -2.72
CA ASP A 25 21.98 10.28 -3.23
C ASP A 25 21.41 8.99 -2.60
N THR A 26 20.49 9.12 -1.63
CA THR A 26 19.96 7.99 -0.87
C THR A 26 18.61 7.45 -1.38
N VAL A 27 18.04 8.03 -2.44
CA VAL A 27 16.70 7.69 -2.97
C VAL A 27 16.52 6.18 -3.16
N LEU A 28 17.39 5.57 -3.98
CA LEU A 28 17.29 4.13 -4.28
C LEU A 28 17.45 3.27 -3.03
N ARG A 29 18.32 3.67 -2.09
CA ARG A 29 18.50 2.97 -0.81
C ARG A 29 17.21 3.00 0.02
N LEU A 30 16.55 4.15 0.10
CA LEU A 30 15.32 4.31 0.86
C LEU A 30 14.14 3.60 0.19
N GLN A 31 14.10 3.57 -1.14
CA GLN A 31 13.10 2.80 -1.90
C GLN A 31 13.27 1.29 -1.66
N ARG A 32 14.51 0.77 -1.73
CA ARG A 32 14.82 -0.63 -1.39
C ARG A 32 14.41 -0.98 0.03
N LEU A 33 14.72 -0.10 0.98
CA LEU A 33 14.32 -0.26 2.38
C LEU A 33 12.79 -0.33 2.52
N GLY A 34 12.07 0.55 1.82
CA GLY A 34 10.60 0.54 1.80
C GLY A 34 10.02 -0.76 1.23
N ALA A 35 10.54 -1.22 0.09
CA ALA A 35 10.10 -2.46 -0.53
C ALA A 35 10.34 -3.69 0.36
N VAL A 36 11.52 -3.79 0.98
CA VAL A 36 11.82 -4.85 1.95
C VAL A 36 10.90 -4.77 3.16
N ALA A 37 10.65 -3.57 3.69
CA ALA A 37 9.76 -3.35 4.83
C ALA A 37 8.32 -3.79 4.54
N VAL A 38 7.78 -3.51 3.34
CA VAL A 38 6.42 -3.96 2.96
C VAL A 38 6.35 -5.49 2.97
N LYS A 39 7.33 -6.15 2.36
CA LYS A 39 7.38 -7.62 2.29
C LYS A 39 7.52 -8.23 3.69
N ASP A 40 8.36 -7.65 4.54
CA ASP A 40 8.53 -8.11 5.92
C ASP A 40 7.25 -7.95 6.73
N LEU A 41 6.60 -6.79 6.65
CA LEU A 41 5.35 -6.54 7.36
C LEU A 41 4.23 -7.50 6.93
N MET A 42 4.09 -7.75 5.63
CA MET A 42 3.13 -8.74 5.12
C MET A 42 3.47 -10.17 5.60
N THR A 43 4.76 -10.51 5.67
CA THR A 43 5.23 -11.82 6.18
C THR A 43 4.93 -11.99 7.67
N GLN A 44 5.15 -10.95 8.48
CA GLN A 44 4.81 -10.96 9.89
C GLN A 44 3.29 -11.05 10.10
N PHE A 45 2.52 -10.28 9.34
CA PHE A 45 1.06 -10.31 9.36
C PHE A 45 0.52 -11.70 8.98
N ALA A 46 1.06 -12.35 7.96
CA ALA A 46 0.63 -13.69 7.53
C ALA A 46 0.74 -14.75 8.65
N LYS A 47 1.63 -14.54 9.63
CA LYS A 47 1.82 -15.47 10.75
C LYS A 47 0.86 -15.22 11.91
N ALA A 48 0.45 -13.96 12.13
CA ALA A 48 -0.19 -13.55 13.38
C ALA A 48 -1.54 -12.83 13.19
N GLY A 49 -1.88 -12.39 11.97
CA GLY A 49 -3.06 -11.59 11.66
C GLY A 49 -3.02 -10.14 12.18
N THR A 50 -1.99 -9.78 12.95
CA THR A 50 -1.65 -8.43 13.41
C THR A 50 -0.14 -8.33 13.62
N VAL A 51 0.40 -7.11 13.60
CA VAL A 51 1.81 -6.83 13.90
C VAL A 51 1.89 -5.69 14.91
N ASP A 52 2.70 -5.85 15.95
CA ASP A 52 2.91 -4.85 17.02
C ASP A 52 4.27 -4.13 16.89
N ASP A 53 4.97 -4.33 15.76
CA ASP A 53 6.16 -3.55 15.39
C ASP A 53 5.76 -2.21 14.76
N TYR A 54 5.52 -1.22 15.62
CA TYR A 54 5.07 0.10 15.20
C TYR A 54 6.11 0.85 14.36
N GLN A 55 7.40 0.55 14.51
CA GLN A 55 8.47 1.16 13.70
C GLN A 55 8.45 0.62 12.27
N LEU A 56 8.26 -0.69 12.11
CA LEU A 56 8.06 -1.29 10.79
C LEU A 56 6.78 -0.78 10.12
N ILE A 57 5.67 -0.69 10.86
CA ILE A 57 4.41 -0.14 10.35
C ILE A 57 4.58 1.31 9.88
N ALA A 58 5.19 2.17 10.71
CA ALA A 58 5.47 3.56 10.38
C ALA A 58 6.37 3.68 9.14
N LEU A 59 7.41 2.84 9.03
CA LEU A 59 8.30 2.81 7.89
C LEU A 59 7.56 2.44 6.60
N VAL A 60 6.70 1.42 6.64
CA VAL A 60 5.86 1.03 5.49
C VAL A 60 4.95 2.19 5.10
N LEU A 61 4.18 2.74 6.04
CA LEU A 61 3.25 3.84 5.77
C LEU A 61 3.96 5.05 5.15
N ARG A 62 5.10 5.45 5.70
CA ARG A 62 5.91 6.55 5.16
C ARG A 62 6.45 6.25 3.76
N ARG A 63 6.89 5.02 3.50
CA ARG A 63 7.52 4.67 2.21
C ARG A 63 6.50 4.44 1.10
N LEU A 64 5.25 4.09 1.42
CA LEU A 64 4.16 3.98 0.44
C LEU A 64 3.79 5.33 -0.22
N THR A 65 4.31 6.46 0.25
CA THR A 65 4.16 7.75 -0.45
C THR A 65 5.07 7.86 -1.68
N ASP A 66 6.13 7.04 -1.78
CA ASP A 66 6.98 6.93 -2.95
C ASP A 66 6.36 6.00 -4.00
N LEU A 67 6.41 6.43 -5.27
CA LEU A 67 5.79 5.73 -6.39
C LEU A 67 6.36 4.33 -6.60
N GLN A 68 7.69 4.16 -6.50
CA GLN A 68 8.35 2.87 -6.74
C GLN A 68 8.03 1.88 -5.63
N VAL A 69 8.01 2.33 -4.38
CA VAL A 69 7.64 1.47 -3.23
C VAL A 69 6.17 1.10 -3.29
N ARG A 70 5.28 2.05 -3.63
CA ARG A 70 3.84 1.79 -3.78
C ARG A 70 3.56 0.79 -4.89
N ASP A 71 4.19 0.95 -6.05
CA ASP A 71 3.97 0.07 -7.20
C ASP A 71 4.57 -1.32 -6.96
N TYR A 72 5.69 -1.39 -6.22
CA TYR A 72 6.22 -2.66 -5.70
C TYR A 72 5.22 -3.35 -4.77
N ALA A 73 4.68 -2.60 -3.80
CA ALA A 73 3.72 -3.09 -2.82
C ALA A 73 2.44 -3.64 -3.46
N MET A 74 1.85 -2.88 -4.39
CA MET A 74 0.71 -3.33 -5.20
C MET A 74 1.06 -4.64 -5.93
N GLY A 75 2.27 -4.69 -6.49
CA GLY A 75 2.86 -5.83 -7.20
C GLY A 75 2.96 -7.15 -6.42
N LEU A 76 2.99 -7.11 -5.09
CA LEU A 76 3.08 -8.31 -4.25
C LEU A 76 1.83 -9.20 -4.29
N THR A 77 0.71 -8.68 -4.78
CA THR A 77 -0.56 -9.42 -4.86
C THR A 77 -0.56 -10.35 -6.07
N THR A 78 -0.77 -11.64 -5.81
CA THR A 78 -0.95 -12.72 -6.79
C THR A 78 -2.29 -13.41 -6.56
N ALA A 79 -2.71 -14.26 -7.51
CA ALA A 79 -3.89 -15.10 -7.32
C ALA A 79 -3.76 -16.02 -6.08
N ASP A 80 -2.56 -16.53 -5.81
CA ASP A 80 -2.32 -17.46 -4.70
C ASP A 80 -2.39 -16.80 -3.32
N ASN A 81 -2.17 -15.48 -3.23
CA ASN A 81 -2.15 -14.76 -1.95
C ASN A 81 -3.24 -13.69 -1.83
N LEU A 82 -4.24 -13.69 -2.72
CA LEU A 82 -5.24 -12.62 -2.81
C LEU A 82 -5.97 -12.39 -1.48
N ASP A 83 -6.42 -13.46 -0.83
CA ASP A 83 -7.10 -13.38 0.49
C ASP A 83 -6.19 -12.80 1.58
N LEU A 84 -4.91 -13.19 1.58
CA LEU A 84 -3.92 -12.66 2.51
C LEU A 84 -3.70 -11.16 2.25
N ALA A 85 -3.51 -10.78 0.99
CA ALA A 85 -3.32 -9.39 0.59
C ALA A 85 -4.53 -8.54 0.97
N PHE A 86 -5.75 -9.04 0.75
CA PHE A 86 -6.98 -8.35 1.10
C PHE A 86 -7.02 -8.03 2.60
N ASN A 87 -6.81 -9.05 3.44
CA ASN A 87 -6.83 -8.89 4.89
C ASN A 87 -5.68 -8.00 5.38
N PHE A 88 -4.49 -8.11 4.80
CA PHE A 88 -3.32 -7.31 5.12
C PHE A 88 -3.56 -5.82 4.84
N TRP A 89 -3.98 -5.48 3.62
CA TRP A 89 -4.20 -4.08 3.23
C TRP A 89 -5.39 -3.49 3.97
N HIS A 90 -6.46 -4.27 4.19
CA HIS A 90 -7.58 -3.84 5.02
C HIS A 90 -7.14 -3.53 6.45
N TRP A 91 -6.33 -4.39 7.06
CA TRP A 91 -5.76 -4.17 8.41
C TRP A 91 -4.88 -2.92 8.46
N LEU A 92 -3.93 -2.77 7.53
CA LEU A 92 -3.03 -1.62 7.49
C LEU A 92 -3.80 -0.30 7.29
N LEU A 93 -4.87 -0.33 6.49
CA LEU A 93 -5.75 0.82 6.26
C LEU A 93 -6.49 1.29 7.53
N GLN A 94 -6.70 0.42 8.52
CA GLN A 94 -7.27 0.82 9.82
C GLN A 94 -6.24 1.50 10.73
N LEU A 95 -4.96 1.38 10.41
CA LEU A 95 -3.85 1.92 11.20
C LEU A 95 -3.19 3.16 10.58
N ALA A 96 -3.46 3.43 9.30
CA ALA A 96 -2.89 4.56 8.59
C ALA A 96 -3.40 5.90 9.18
N PRO A 97 -2.52 6.78 9.67
CA PRO A 97 -2.91 8.11 10.13
C PRO A 97 -3.21 9.03 8.94
N THR A 98 -3.94 10.11 9.21
CA THR A 98 -4.23 11.17 8.23
C THR A 98 -2.95 11.65 7.53
N GLY A 99 -3.03 11.86 6.23
CA GLY A 99 -1.90 12.17 5.34
C GLY A 99 -1.24 10.94 4.72
N LEU A 100 -1.44 9.75 5.29
CA LEU A 100 -0.88 8.48 4.81
C LEU A 100 -1.95 7.44 4.43
N ILE A 101 -3.24 7.80 4.46
CA ILE A 101 -4.36 6.91 4.13
C ILE A 101 -4.42 6.66 2.63
N ALA A 102 -4.25 7.71 1.81
CA ALA A 102 -4.42 7.65 0.36
C ALA A 102 -3.66 6.51 -0.34
N PRO A 103 -2.34 6.31 -0.14
CA PRO A 103 -1.63 5.21 -0.79
C PRO A 103 -2.15 3.83 -0.37
N VAL A 104 -2.43 3.63 0.92
CA VAL A 104 -2.91 2.34 1.43
C VAL A 104 -4.32 2.04 0.92
N ALA A 105 -5.19 3.04 0.92
CA ALA A 105 -6.56 2.94 0.43
C ALA A 105 -6.60 2.65 -1.08
N ALA A 106 -5.72 3.28 -1.86
CA ALA A 106 -5.60 3.00 -3.29
C ALA A 106 -5.10 1.58 -3.56
N ILE A 107 -4.11 1.07 -2.81
CA ILE A 107 -3.66 -0.32 -2.94
C ILE A 107 -4.77 -1.29 -2.53
N PHE A 108 -5.40 -1.08 -1.37
CA PHE A 108 -6.50 -1.94 -0.91
C PHE A 108 -7.64 -2.00 -1.93
N SER A 109 -7.96 -0.86 -2.56
CA SER A 109 -8.95 -0.79 -3.63
C SER A 109 -8.67 -1.77 -4.77
N THR A 110 -7.40 -1.92 -5.19
CA THR A 110 -7.03 -2.85 -6.26
C THR A 110 -7.32 -4.30 -5.88
N VAL A 111 -6.98 -4.66 -4.65
CA VAL A 111 -7.16 -6.02 -4.13
C VAL A 111 -8.64 -6.33 -3.90
N ALA A 112 -9.41 -5.38 -3.38
CA ALA A 112 -10.85 -5.50 -3.24
C ALA A 112 -11.53 -5.68 -4.61
N TYR A 113 -11.11 -4.91 -5.61
CA TYR A 113 -11.64 -5.02 -6.97
C TYR A 113 -11.41 -6.41 -7.57
N GLU A 114 -10.20 -6.96 -7.41
CA GLU A 114 -9.88 -8.31 -7.88
C GLU A 114 -10.54 -9.43 -7.11
N SER A 115 -10.89 -9.18 -5.85
CA SER A 115 -11.68 -10.11 -5.03
C SER A 115 -13.17 -10.07 -5.40
N GLY A 116 -13.58 -9.24 -6.37
CA GLY A 116 -14.98 -9.04 -6.76
C GLY A 116 -15.75 -8.05 -5.88
N GLU A 117 -15.11 -7.51 -4.84
CA GLU A 117 -15.68 -6.57 -3.87
C GLU A 117 -15.71 -5.13 -4.41
N THR A 118 -16.47 -4.92 -5.49
CA THR A 118 -16.46 -3.66 -6.26
C THR A 118 -16.93 -2.46 -5.44
N ASP A 119 -17.96 -2.61 -4.61
CA ASP A 119 -18.45 -1.54 -3.75
C ASP A 119 -17.41 -1.14 -2.70
N LEU A 120 -16.67 -2.12 -2.17
CA LEU A 120 -15.59 -1.89 -1.23
C LEU A 120 -14.39 -1.22 -1.90
N ALA A 121 -14.06 -1.61 -3.13
CA ALA A 121 -13.03 -0.95 -3.92
C ALA A 121 -13.35 0.54 -4.13
N GLN A 122 -14.57 0.85 -4.58
CA GLN A 122 -15.04 2.23 -4.76
C GLN A 122 -15.03 3.03 -3.44
N SER A 123 -15.52 2.43 -2.35
CA SER A 123 -15.50 3.04 -1.02
C SER A 123 -14.08 3.29 -0.51
N SER A 124 -13.13 2.41 -0.84
CA SER A 124 -11.72 2.60 -0.51
C SER A 124 -11.12 3.77 -1.30
N LEU A 125 -11.48 3.94 -2.57
CA LEU A 125 -11.09 5.14 -3.33
C LEU A 125 -11.68 6.42 -2.74
N ASP A 126 -12.91 6.39 -2.21
CA ASP A 126 -13.49 7.54 -1.52
C ASP A 126 -12.68 7.92 -0.26
N ARG A 127 -12.22 6.92 0.51
CA ARG A 127 -11.28 7.14 1.62
C ARG A 127 -9.96 7.74 1.15
N SER A 128 -9.44 7.28 0.01
CA SER A 128 -8.22 7.87 -0.57
C SER A 128 -8.41 9.34 -0.93
N PHE A 129 -9.56 9.72 -1.50
CA PHE A 129 -9.84 11.11 -1.87
C PHE A 129 -10.15 12.00 -0.67
N ALA A 130 -10.76 11.44 0.38
CA ALA A 130 -10.98 12.15 1.63
C ALA A 130 -9.66 12.54 2.31
N ASP A 131 -8.63 11.69 2.17
CA ASP A 131 -7.27 11.98 2.67
C ASP A 131 -6.50 12.92 1.73
N GLN A 132 -6.52 12.63 0.42
CA GLN A 132 -5.85 13.41 -0.61
C GLN A 132 -6.72 13.51 -1.87
N ILE A 133 -7.43 14.63 -2.02
CA ILE A 133 -8.44 14.85 -3.08
C ILE A 133 -7.90 14.63 -4.50
N GLU A 134 -6.61 14.92 -4.72
CA GLU A 134 -5.96 14.80 -6.01
C GLU A 134 -5.12 13.52 -6.19
N TYR A 135 -5.27 12.50 -5.32
CA TYR A 135 -4.38 11.34 -5.31
C TYR A 135 -4.35 10.60 -6.68
N PRO A 136 -3.20 10.61 -7.40
CA PRO A 136 -3.17 10.22 -8.82
C PRO A 136 -3.60 8.78 -9.10
N LEU A 137 -3.16 7.83 -8.26
CA LEU A 137 -3.52 6.43 -8.43
C LEU A 137 -5.02 6.20 -8.21
N ALA A 138 -5.62 6.87 -7.21
CA ALA A 138 -7.06 6.74 -6.97
C ALA A 138 -7.90 7.28 -8.15
N LYS A 139 -7.47 8.37 -8.79
CA LYS A 139 -8.11 8.88 -10.02
C LYS A 139 -7.99 7.90 -11.17
N LEU A 140 -6.82 7.30 -11.36
CA LEU A 140 -6.62 6.27 -12.37
C LEU A 140 -7.56 5.08 -12.14
N LEU A 141 -7.56 4.53 -10.93
CA LEU A 141 -8.39 3.39 -10.55
C LEU A 141 -9.89 3.69 -10.68
N ARG A 142 -10.34 4.90 -10.29
CA ARG A 142 -11.74 5.30 -10.47
C ARG A 142 -12.17 5.22 -11.93
N ARG A 143 -11.33 5.70 -12.86
CA ARG A 143 -11.61 5.63 -14.30
C ARG A 143 -11.65 4.18 -14.79
N VAL A 144 -10.72 3.34 -14.33
CA VAL A 144 -10.67 1.91 -14.68
C VAL A 144 -11.94 1.20 -14.24
N TYR A 145 -12.38 1.39 -13.00
CA TYR A 145 -13.58 0.72 -12.48
C TYR A 145 -14.85 1.23 -13.14
N CYS A 146 -14.98 2.55 -13.35
CA CYS A 146 -16.13 3.12 -14.06
C CYS A 146 -16.20 2.66 -15.53
N ALA A 147 -15.07 2.31 -16.13
CA ALA A 147 -15.01 1.74 -17.47
C ALA A 147 -15.34 0.23 -17.50
N GLY A 148 -15.58 -0.41 -16.35
CA GLY A 148 -15.94 -1.83 -16.27
C GLY A 148 -14.83 -2.78 -16.72
N TRP A 149 -13.57 -2.41 -16.49
CA TRP A 149 -12.43 -3.26 -16.83
C TRP A 149 -12.47 -4.60 -16.08
N PRO A 150 -12.29 -5.76 -16.75
CA PRO A 150 -12.27 -7.05 -16.05
C PRO A 150 -11.18 -7.11 -14.97
N ALA A 151 -11.47 -7.75 -13.84
CA ALA A 151 -10.52 -7.94 -12.74
C ALA A 151 -9.26 -8.69 -13.19
N GLU A 152 -9.43 -9.68 -14.07
CA GLU A 152 -8.35 -10.49 -14.62
C GLU A 152 -7.39 -9.65 -15.48
N SER A 153 -7.91 -8.63 -16.17
CA SER A 153 -7.08 -7.69 -16.93
C SER A 153 -6.18 -6.86 -16.01
N PHE A 154 -6.67 -6.52 -14.81
CA PHE A 154 -5.89 -5.82 -13.81
C PHE A 154 -4.78 -6.71 -13.22
N ALA A 155 -5.13 -7.96 -12.87
CA ALA A 155 -4.19 -8.96 -12.41
C ALA A 155 -3.07 -9.23 -13.43
N ALA A 156 -3.45 -9.39 -14.71
CA ALA A 156 -2.50 -9.61 -15.80
C ALA A 156 -1.56 -8.41 -16.01
N MET A 157 -2.09 -7.18 -16.00
CA MET A 157 -1.28 -5.96 -16.11
C MET A 157 -0.26 -5.87 -14.96
N ARG A 158 -0.69 -6.12 -13.71
CA ARG A 158 0.23 -6.11 -12.58
C ARG A 158 1.31 -7.18 -12.70
N ALA A 159 0.95 -8.40 -13.12
CA ALA A 159 1.91 -9.49 -13.31
C ALA A 159 2.97 -9.14 -14.38
N GLU A 160 2.60 -8.37 -15.41
CA GLU A 160 3.54 -7.87 -16.41
C GLU A 160 4.46 -6.74 -15.89
N LEU A 161 3.91 -5.83 -15.08
CA LEU A 161 4.62 -4.65 -14.59
C LEU A 161 5.55 -4.94 -13.41
N HIS A 162 5.16 -5.84 -12.50
CA HIS A 162 5.89 -6.07 -11.26
C HIS A 162 7.36 -6.48 -11.45
N PRO A 163 7.72 -7.37 -12.41
CA PRO A 163 9.12 -7.69 -12.69
C PRO A 163 9.95 -6.45 -13.08
N LYS A 164 9.36 -5.48 -13.78
CA LYS A 164 10.03 -4.23 -14.18
C LYS A 164 10.31 -3.34 -12.96
N VAL A 165 9.37 -3.29 -12.01
CA VAL A 165 9.55 -2.59 -10.72
C VAL A 165 10.60 -3.28 -9.85
N CYS A 166 10.60 -4.62 -9.81
CA CYS A 166 11.64 -5.38 -9.12
C CYS A 166 13.02 -5.13 -9.72
N ALA A 167 13.14 -5.05 -11.05
CA ALA A 167 14.39 -4.73 -11.73
C ALA A 167 14.87 -3.30 -11.42
N SER A 168 13.99 -2.30 -11.40
CA SER A 168 14.39 -0.93 -11.04
C SER A 168 14.86 -0.82 -9.58
N LEU A 169 14.28 -1.62 -8.68
CA LEU A 169 14.63 -1.61 -7.27
C LEU A 169 15.85 -2.48 -6.95
N PHE A 170 15.99 -3.67 -7.54
CA PHE A 170 16.96 -4.68 -7.08
C PHE A 170 17.90 -5.21 -8.17
N GLY A 171 17.72 -4.78 -9.42
CA GLY A 171 18.60 -5.10 -10.54
C GLY A 171 19.87 -4.25 -10.59
#